data_AF-A0A3B9K531-F1
#
_entry.id   AF-A0A3B9K531-F1
#
_cell.length_a   1.000
_cell.length_b   1.000
_cell.length_c   1.000
_cell.angle_alpha   90.00
_cell.angle_beta   90.00
_cell.angle_gamma   90.00
#
_symmetry.space_group_name_H-M   'P 1'
#
loop_
_entity.id
_entity.type
_entity.pdbx_description
1 polymer ?
#
loop_
_entity_poly.entity_id
_entity_poly.type
_entity_poly.pdbx_seq_one_letter_code
_entity_poly.pdbx_strand_id
1 'polypeptide(L)'
;MTGREDIILVPTGKSGGFMVRPGDFGTYGAHMVRGGVNFTIHSASATEVTLLLYRPGKKRPYARIPFPEHCRIGQVWAMIVFGLDIEDFEYAYSL
;
A
#
# COMPACT_ATOMS: atom_id res chain seq x y z
N MET A 1 -2.05 9.78 -30.94
CA MET A 1 -2.41 9.01 -29.72
C MET A 1 -1.10 8.47 -29.16
N THR A 2 -0.45 9.27 -28.32
CA THR A 2 0.90 8.96 -27.81
C THR A 2 0.81 7.77 -26.87
N GLY A 3 1.56 6.71 -27.19
CA GLY A 3 1.64 5.51 -26.36
C GLY A 3 2.03 5.89 -24.95
N ARG A 4 1.23 5.48 -23.97
CA ARG A 4 1.70 5.45 -22.58
C ARG A 4 2.86 4.47 -22.58
N GLU A 5 4.07 4.98 -22.44
CA GLU A 5 5.22 4.14 -22.13
C GLU A 5 4.84 3.29 -20.91
N ASP A 6 5.07 1.98 -21.01
CA ASP A 6 4.78 1.03 -19.95
C ASP A 6 5.71 1.31 -18.75
N ILE A 7 5.36 2.29 -17.92
CA ILE A 7 6.15 2.69 -16.75
C ILE A 7 6.26 1.46 -15.83
N ILE A 8 7.46 0.88 -15.77
CA ILE A 8 7.79 -0.12 -14.77
C ILE A 8 8.00 0.61 -13.45
N LEU A 9 7.13 0.34 -12.49
CA LEU A 9 7.30 0.86 -11.13
C LEU A 9 8.44 0.10 -10.46
N VAL A 10 9.44 0.84 -9.98
CA VAL A 10 10.53 0.29 -9.17
C VAL A 10 10.28 0.60 -7.69
N PRO A 11 10.56 -0.34 -6.76
CA PRO A 11 10.53 -0.07 -5.33
C PRO A 11 11.54 1.01 -4.93
N THR A 12 11.20 1.81 -3.91
CA THR A 12 12.09 2.85 -3.36
C THR A 12 12.54 2.52 -1.94
N GLY A 13 11.97 1.49 -1.31
CA GLY A 13 12.34 1.08 0.03
C GLY A 13 11.77 -0.28 0.43
N LYS A 14 11.90 -0.59 1.73
CA LYS A 14 11.34 -1.77 2.37
C LYS A 14 10.54 -1.37 3.61
N SER A 15 9.42 -2.03 3.84
CA SER A 15 8.65 -1.93 5.10
C SER A 15 7.98 -3.25 5.41
N GLY A 16 7.95 -3.66 6.69
CA GLY A 16 7.29 -4.90 7.12
C GLY A 16 7.77 -6.18 6.42
N GLY A 17 8.99 -6.18 5.83
CA GLY A 17 9.52 -7.29 5.02
C GLY A 17 9.16 -7.23 3.53
N PHE A 18 8.41 -6.23 3.07
CA PHE A 18 7.98 -6.06 1.69
C PHE A 18 8.72 -4.93 1.00
N MET A 19 8.89 -5.05 -0.32
CA MET A 19 9.33 -3.95 -1.17
C MET A 19 8.18 -2.95 -1.33
N VAL A 20 8.46 -1.66 -1.14
CA VAL A 20 7.42 -0.62 -1.14
C VAL A 20 7.87 0.66 -1.87
N ARG A 21 6.91 1.53 -2.19
CA ARG A 21 7.14 2.92 -2.63
C ARG A 21 5.92 3.80 -2.32
N PRO A 22 6.05 5.14 -2.39
CA PRO A 22 4.91 6.04 -2.46
C PRO A 22 3.92 5.64 -3.56
N GLY A 23 2.65 5.61 -3.18
CA GLY A 23 1.53 5.22 -4.02
C GLY A 23 0.85 6.38 -4.75
N ASP A 24 -0.30 6.08 -5.36
CA ASP A 24 -1.24 7.06 -5.87
C ASP A 24 -2.11 7.61 -4.73
N PHE A 25 -1.95 8.91 -4.45
CA PHE A 25 -2.70 9.62 -3.41
C PHE A 25 -4.10 10.05 -3.86
N GLY A 26 -4.41 9.98 -5.15
CA GLY A 26 -5.70 10.40 -5.72
C GLY A 26 -6.79 9.33 -5.67
N THR A 27 -6.39 8.05 -5.62
CA THR A 27 -7.32 6.91 -5.66
C THR A 27 -7.38 6.22 -4.30
N TYR A 28 -8.53 6.31 -3.63
CA TYR A 28 -8.76 5.73 -2.30
C TYR A 28 -8.95 4.20 -2.32
N GLY A 29 -8.60 3.55 -1.22
CA GLY A 29 -8.77 2.10 -1.05
C GLY A 29 -7.58 1.30 -1.58
N ALA A 30 -7.82 0.03 -1.89
CA ALA A 30 -6.84 -0.88 -2.47
C ALA A 30 -7.13 -1.13 -3.95
N HIS A 31 -6.14 -0.97 -4.82
CA HIS A 31 -6.28 -1.29 -6.24
C HIS A 31 -4.98 -1.88 -6.82
N MET A 32 -5.13 -2.78 -7.80
CA MET A 32 -3.98 -3.39 -8.47
C MET A 32 -3.23 -2.36 -9.32
N VAL A 33 -1.90 -2.41 -9.24
CA VAL A 33 -0.98 -1.66 -10.09
C VAL A 33 0.01 -2.63 -10.71
N ARG A 34 0.81 -2.16 -11.67
CA ARG A 34 1.83 -3.01 -12.29
C ARG A 34 2.88 -3.42 -11.25
N GLY A 35 2.89 -4.72 -10.91
CA GLY A 35 3.85 -5.32 -9.97
C GLY A 35 3.44 -5.31 -8.49
N GLY A 36 2.22 -4.87 -8.15
CA GLY A 36 1.75 -4.87 -6.76
C GLY A 36 0.38 -4.27 -6.56
N VAL A 37 0.10 -3.83 -5.33
CA VAL A 37 -1.18 -3.22 -4.94
C VAL A 37 -0.91 -1.88 -4.29
N ASN A 38 -1.64 -0.86 -4.73
CA ASN A 38 -1.66 0.45 -4.09
C ASN A 38 -2.70 0.49 -2.98
N PHE A 39 -2.31 0.94 -1.79
CA PHE A 39 -3.20 1.16 -0.65
C PHE A 39 -3.21 2.64 -0.27
N THR A 40 -4.40 3.23 -0.24
CA THR A 40 -4.58 4.64 0.11
C THR A 40 -5.64 4.81 1.19
N ILE A 41 -5.31 5.56 2.24
CA ILE A 41 -6.19 5.90 3.35
C ILE A 41 -6.06 7.38 3.72
N HIS A 42 -7.22 8.01 3.96
CA HIS A 42 -7.28 9.34 4.55
C HIS A 42 -7.37 9.23 6.08
N SER A 43 -6.47 9.89 6.80
CA SER A 43 -6.53 10.03 8.25
C SER A 43 -5.94 11.37 8.70
N ALA A 44 -6.79 12.23 9.26
CA ALA A 44 -6.42 13.59 9.65
C ALA A 44 -5.57 13.68 10.93
N SER A 45 -5.61 12.66 11.78
CA SER A 45 -4.99 12.67 13.11
C SER A 45 -3.99 11.54 13.34
N ALA A 46 -3.88 10.57 12.43
CA ALA A 46 -2.92 9.48 12.58
C ALA A 46 -1.49 10.02 12.51
N THR A 47 -0.70 9.71 13.54
CA THR A 47 0.75 9.92 13.55
C THR A 47 1.47 8.78 12.85
N GLU A 48 0.88 7.58 12.89
CA GLU A 48 1.39 6.38 12.25
C GLU A 48 0.24 5.60 11.61
N VAL A 49 0.50 4.91 10.50
CA VAL A 49 -0.46 4.00 9.86
C VAL A 49 0.24 2.70 9.57
N THR A 50 -0.37 1.57 9.91
CA THR A 50 0.12 0.24 9.57
C THR A 50 -0.92 -0.51 8.75
N LEU A 51 -0.54 -0.96 7.54
CA LEU A 51 -1.30 -1.90 6.75
C LEU A 51 -1.19 -3.29 7.39
N LEU A 52 -2.34 -3.91 7.67
CA LEU A 52 -2.44 -5.28 8.16
C LEU A 52 -2.95 -6.16 7.04
N LEU A 53 -2.22 -7.23 6.73
CA LEU A 53 -2.62 -8.23 5.75
C LEU A 53 -3.04 -9.51 6.46
N TYR A 54 -4.13 -10.12 6.04
CA TYR A 54 -4.69 -11.35 6.59
C TYR A 54 -4.90 -12.36 5.48
N ARG A 55 -4.62 -13.63 5.76
CA ARG A 55 -5.11 -14.70 4.89
C ARG A 55 -6.63 -14.83 5.06
N PRO A 56 -7.39 -15.21 4.03
CA PRO A 56 -8.85 -15.29 4.10
C PRO A 56 -9.36 -16.03 5.33
N GLY A 57 -10.23 -15.37 6.10
CA GLY A 57 -10.86 -15.92 7.31
C GLY A 57 -9.93 -16.06 8.53
N LYS A 58 -8.69 -15.56 8.47
CA LYS A 58 -7.76 -15.58 9.62
C LYS A 58 -7.92 -14.33 10.47
N LYS A 59 -7.98 -14.53 11.79
CA LYS A 59 -8.08 -13.44 12.77
C LYS A 59 -6.75 -12.74 13.08
N ARG A 60 -5.62 -13.39 12.76
CA ARG A 60 -4.27 -12.86 13.02
C ARG A 60 -3.67 -12.35 11.71
N PRO A 61 -3.03 -11.16 11.71
CA PRO A 61 -2.40 -10.65 10.51
C PRO A 61 -1.25 -11.57 10.11
N TYR A 62 -1.21 -11.90 8.84
CA TYR A 62 -0.06 -12.50 8.16
C TYR A 62 1.14 -11.55 8.16
N ALA A 63 0.89 -10.27 7.90
CA ALA A 63 1.92 -9.23 7.89
C ALA A 63 1.41 -7.91 8.45
N ARG A 64 2.34 -7.13 8.98
CA ARG A 64 2.14 -5.75 9.44
C ARG A 64 3.16 -4.88 8.71
N ILE A 65 2.68 -3.93 7.92
CA ILE A 65 3.51 -3.09 7.05
C ILE A 65 3.26 -1.63 7.44
N PRO A 66 4.13 -1.04 8.29
CA PRO A 66 4.06 0.38 8.60
C PRO A 66 4.20 1.22 7.32
N PHE A 67 3.38 2.24 7.16
CA PHE A 67 3.58 3.23 6.11
C PHE A 67 4.82 4.07 6.47
N PRO A 68 5.83 4.13 5.59
CA PRO A 68 6.94 5.07 5.78
C PRO A 68 6.42 6.51 5.79
N GLU A 69 7.10 7.42 6.51
CA GLU A 69 6.70 8.83 6.57
C GLU A 69 6.61 9.49 5.19
N HIS A 70 7.51 9.13 4.28
CA HIS A 70 7.53 9.64 2.91
C HIS A 70 6.38 9.11 2.03
N CYS A 71 5.53 8.21 2.54
CA CYS A 71 4.29 7.76 1.92
C CYS A 71 3.06 8.56 2.40
N ARG A 72 3.28 9.74 3.01
CA ARG A 72 2.22 10.67 3.45
C ARG A 72 2.31 12.00 2.69
N ILE A 73 1.18 12.47 2.20
CA ILE A 73 1.00 13.85 1.69
C ILE A 73 -0.22 14.44 2.38
N GLY A 74 -0.02 15.49 3.17
CA GLY A 74 -1.09 16.10 3.99
C GLY A 74 -1.69 15.09 4.95
N GLN A 75 -2.96 14.75 4.76
CA GLN A 75 -3.72 13.78 5.57
C GLN A 75 -3.97 12.45 4.86
N VAL A 76 -3.32 12.23 3.72
CA VAL A 76 -3.46 11.02 2.91
C VAL A 76 -2.17 10.21 2.99
N TRP A 77 -2.31 8.93 3.30
CA TRP A 77 -1.24 7.94 3.25
C TRP A 77 -1.46 7.05 2.04
N ALA A 78 -0.45 6.89 1.19
CA ALA A 78 -0.51 6.05 0.00
C ALA A 78 0.79 5.27 -0.22
N MET A 79 0.69 3.96 -0.33
CA MET A 79 1.83 3.06 -0.49
C MET A 79 1.51 1.95 -1.47
N ILE A 80 2.42 1.70 -2.40
CA ILE A 80 2.41 0.48 -3.22
C ILE A 80 3.23 -0.59 -2.50
N VAL A 81 2.64 -1.77 -2.34
CA VAL A 81 3.31 -2.98 -1.86
C VAL A 81 3.50 -3.91 -3.05
N PHE A 82 4.76 -4.23 -3.37
CA PHE A 82 5.11 -5.06 -4.52
C PHE A 82 4.99 -6.56 -4.21
N GLY A 83 4.73 -7.35 -5.26
CA GLY A 83 4.65 -8.81 -5.17
C GLY A 83 3.46 -9.32 -4.37
N LEU A 84 2.45 -8.46 -4.17
CA LEU A 84 1.21 -8.82 -3.52
C LEU A 84 0.13 -9.07 -4.57
N ASP A 85 -0.57 -10.20 -4.44
CA ASP A 85 -1.84 -10.44 -5.11
C ASP A 85 -2.97 -10.07 -4.14
N ILE A 86 -3.91 -9.22 -4.57
CA ILE A 86 -4.99 -8.77 -3.70
C ILE A 86 -6.01 -9.88 -3.42
N GLU A 87 -6.13 -10.87 -4.31
CA GLU A 87 -7.08 -11.98 -4.14
C GLU A 87 -6.62 -12.94 -3.03
N ASP A 88 -5.33 -12.93 -2.71
CA ASP A 88 -4.69 -13.76 -1.69
C ASP A 88 -4.87 -13.25 -0.25
N PHE A 89 -5.31 -11.99 -0.08
CA PHE A 89 -5.29 -11.30 1.20
C PHE A 89 -6.52 -10.42 1.45
N GLU A 90 -7.05 -10.50 2.67
CA GLU A 90 -7.89 -9.47 3.27
C GLU A 90 -6.98 -8.41 3.93
N TYR A 91 -7.45 -7.17 4.06
CA TYR A 91 -6.64 -6.10 4.68
C TYR A 91 -7.43 -5.22 5.66
N ALA A 92 -6.69 -4.62 6.59
CA ALA A 92 -7.17 -3.60 7.50
C ALA A 92 -6.09 -2.56 7.78
N TYR A 93 -6.47 -1.44 8.40
CA TYR A 93 -5.53 -0.41 8.86
C TYR A 93 -5.51 -0.37 10.39
N SER A 94 -4.31 -0.27 10.96
CA SER A 94 -4.09 0.16 12.34
C SER A 94 -3.65 1.63 12.28
N LEU A 95 -4.38 2.51 12.96
CA LEU A 95 -4.11 3.94 13.10
C LEU A 95 -3.65 4.28 14.52
#